data_AF-A0A1F9M570-F1
#
_entry.id   AF-A0A1F9M570-F1
#
_cell.length_a   1.000
_cell.length_b   1.000
_cell.length_c   1.000
_cell.angle_alpha   90.00
_cell.angle_beta   90.00
_cell.angle_gamma   90.00
#
_symmetry.space_group_name_H-M   'P 1'
#
loop_
_entity.id
_entity.type
_entity.pdbx_description
1 polymer ?
#
loop_
_entity_poly.entity_id
_entity_poly.type
_entity_poly.pdbx_seq_one_letter_code
_entity_poly.pdbx_strand_id
1 'polypeptide(L)' 'MDPEKILDGLAKELSAALKAMAKAKTVEEKLTHSQIVKNLSDSLGVFLGLANDMIDFDMGED' A
#
# COMPACT_ATOMS: atom_id res chain seq x y z
N MET A 1 8.42 -15.37 -1.30
CA MET A 1 8.08 -13.93 -1.36
C MET A 1 9.06 -13.19 -0.47
N ASP A 2 9.54 -12.04 -0.89
CA ASP A 2 10.41 -11.18 -0.08
C ASP A 2 9.56 -10.01 0.44
N PRO A 3 9.23 -9.96 1.74
CA PRO A 3 8.36 -8.94 2.33
C PRO A 3 8.86 -7.51 2.07
N GLU A 4 10.16 -7.28 2.13
CA GLU A 4 10.74 -5.95 1.90
C GLU A 4 10.54 -5.51 0.45
N LYS A 5 10.73 -6.43 -0.51
CA LYS A 5 10.47 -6.13 -1.94
C LYS A 5 9.00 -5.86 -2.22
N ILE A 6 8.09 -6.55 -1.52
CA ILE A 6 6.64 -6.32 -1.67
C ILE A 6 6.27 -4.95 -1.12
N LEU A 7 6.78 -4.61 0.08
CA LEU A 7 6.57 -3.31 0.70
C LEU A 7 7.10 -2.16 -0.16
N ASP A 8 8.32 -2.28 -0.67
CA ASP A 8 8.93 -1.27 -1.54
C ASP A 8 8.14 -1.09 -2.86
N GLY A 9 7.65 -2.19 -3.44
CA GLY A 9 6.77 -2.16 -4.61
C GLY A 9 5.48 -1.40 -4.35
N LEU A 10 4.75 -1.78 -3.29
CA LEU A 10 3.49 -1.14 -2.89
C LEU A 10 3.69 0.35 -2.56
N ALA A 11 4.76 0.70 -1.85
CA ALA A 11 5.08 2.08 -1.49
C ALA A 11 5.37 2.94 -2.73
N LYS A 12 6.11 2.40 -3.71
CA LYS A 12 6.38 3.08 -4.99
C LYS A 12 5.11 3.33 -5.78
N GLU A 13 4.24 2.32 -5.89
CA GLU A 13 2.96 2.44 -6.58
C GLU A 13 2.04 3.46 -5.90
N LEU A 14 1.95 3.43 -4.57
CA LEU A 14 1.17 4.40 -3.80
C LEU A 14 1.68 5.83 -3.99
N SER A 15 3.00 6.02 -3.95
CA SER A 15 3.63 7.33 -4.22
C SER A 15 3.32 7.84 -5.63
N ALA A 16 3.38 6.95 -6.63
CA ALA A 16 3.05 7.30 -8.02
C ALA A 16 1.57 7.67 -8.18
N ALA A 17 0.67 6.90 -7.58
CA ALA A 17 -0.77 7.15 -7.60
C ALA A 17 -1.13 8.49 -6.92
N LEU A 18 -0.53 8.79 -5.76
CA LEU A 18 -0.70 10.08 -5.08
C LEU A 18 -0.22 11.25 -5.93
N LYS A 19 0.94 11.12 -6.61
CA LYS A 19 1.46 12.15 -7.53
C LYS A 19 0.54 12.35 -8.74
N ALA A 20 -0.05 11.28 -9.27
CA ALA A 20 -1.01 11.37 -10.36
C ALA A 20 -2.30 12.06 -9.91
N MET A 21 -2.83 11.68 -8.74
CA MET A 21 -4.00 12.32 -8.12
C MET A 21 -3.79 13.81 -7.88
N ALA A 22 -2.60 14.21 -7.42
CA ALA A 22 -2.24 15.61 -7.19
C ALA A 22 -2.22 16.44 -8.49
N LYS A 23 -1.94 15.80 -9.63
CA LYS A 23 -1.91 16.44 -10.95
C LYS A 23 -3.26 16.41 -11.68
N ALA A 24 -4.21 15.61 -11.21
CA ALA A 24 -5.54 15.45 -11.79
C ALA A 24 -6.33 16.77 -11.76
N LYS A 25 -6.90 17.13 -12.90
CA LYS A 25 -7.62 18.41 -13.11
C LYS A 25 -9.12 18.21 -13.15
N THR A 26 -9.60 17.05 -13.60
CA THR A 26 -11.04 16.77 -13.69
C THR A 26 -11.52 15.97 -12.48
N VAL A 27 -12.83 16.02 -12.23
CA VAL A 27 -13.46 15.21 -11.17
C VAL A 27 -13.32 13.73 -11.46
N GLU A 28 -13.43 13.32 -12.72
CA GLU A 28 -13.31 11.93 -13.15
C GLU A 28 -11.89 11.37 -12.98
N GLU A 29 -10.87 12.16 -13.32
CA GLU A 29 -9.46 11.81 -13.05
C GLU A 29 -9.21 11.68 -11.55
N LYS A 30 -9.72 12.63 -10.74
CA LYS A 30 -9.60 12.59 -9.28
C LYS A 30 -10.27 11.35 -8.69
N LEU A 31 -11.47 11.00 -9.17
CA LEU A 31 -12.19 9.79 -8.74
C LEU A 31 -11.37 8.54 -9.06
N THR A 32 -10.90 8.43 -10.30
CA THR A 32 -10.07 7.29 -10.75
C THR A 32 -8.83 7.13 -9.89
N HIS A 33 -8.06 8.20 -9.69
CA HIS A 33 -6.86 8.12 -8.86
C HIS A 33 -7.17 7.90 -7.38
N SER A 34 -8.27 8.44 -6.85
CA SER A 34 -8.68 8.19 -5.45
C SER A 34 -8.99 6.72 -5.20
N GLN A 35 -9.61 6.03 -6.17
CA GLN A 35 -9.91 4.61 -6.05
C GLN A 35 -8.62 3.78 -6.07
N ILE A 36 -7.65 4.15 -6.91
CA ILE A 36 -6.33 3.50 -6.94
C ILE A 36 -5.61 3.69 -5.61
N VAL A 37 -5.54 4.93 -5.10
CA VAL A 37 -4.90 5.24 -3.81
C VAL A 37 -5.55 4.47 -2.67
N LYS A 38 -6.89 4.39 -2.63
CA LYS A 38 -7.63 3.62 -1.64
C LYS A 38 -7.23 2.14 -1.69
N ASN A 39 -7.32 1.51 -2.86
CA ASN A 39 -7.02 0.08 -3.01
C ASN A 39 -5.57 -0.25 -2.63
N LEU A 40 -4.61 0.61 -2.98
CA LEU A 40 -3.21 0.44 -2.58
C LEU A 40 -3.01 0.60 -1.08
N SER A 41 -3.71 1.56 -0.45
CA SER A 41 -3.65 1.75 1.01
C SER A 41 -4.25 0.57 1.76
N ASP A 42 -5.38 0.03 1.28
CA ASP A 42 -6.01 -1.16 1.85
C ASP A 42 -5.09 -2.38 1.74
N SER A 43 -4.45 -2.56 0.56
CA SER A 43 -3.49 -3.65 0.32
C SER A 43 -2.26 -3.54 1.21
N LEU A 44 -1.75 -2.32 1.41
CA LEU A 44 -0.64 -2.04 2.32
C LEU A 44 -1.01 -2.34 3.77
N GLY A 45 -2.23 -1.97 4.20
CA GLY A 45 -2.73 -2.27 5.54
C GLY A 45 -2.80 -3.78 5.82
N VAL A 46 -3.31 -4.56 4.85
CA VAL A 46 -3.31 -6.04 4.95
C VAL A 46 -1.89 -6.58 5.06
N PHE A 47 -0.98 -6.10 4.21
CA PHE A 47 0.41 -6.54 4.23
C PHE A 47 1.11 -6.22 5.58
N LEU A 48 0.91 -5.02 6.11
CA LEU A 48 1.46 -4.62 7.42
C LEU A 48 0.87 -5.45 8.55
N GLY A 49 -0.43 -5.79 8.49
CA GLY A 49 -1.06 -6.71 9.43
C GLY A 49 -0.40 -8.08 9.42
N LEU A 50 -0.22 -8.68 8.24
CA LEU A 50 0.47 -9.97 8.10
C LEU A 50 1.93 -9.92 8.58
N ALA A 51 2.65 -8.83 8.30
CA ALA A 51 4.01 -8.64 8.76
C ALA A 51 4.09 -8.54 10.29
N ASN A 52 3.14 -7.85 10.93
CA ASN A 52 3.03 -7.80 12.38
C ASN A 52 2.75 -9.19 12.98
N ASP A 53 1.81 -9.93 12.41
CA ASP A 53 1.47 -11.28 12.86
C ASP A 53 2.68 -12.24 12.74
N MET A 54 3.51 -12.09 11.70
CA MET A 54 4.74 -12.87 11.54
C MET A 54 5.80 -12.52 12.58
N ILE A 55 5.95 -11.23 12.93
CA ILE A 55 6.87 -10.78 14.00
C ILE A 55 6.41 -11.33 15.34
N ASP A 56 5.11 -11.28 15.62
CA ASP A 56 4.53 -11.81 16.86
C ASP A 56 4.67 -13.34 16.94
N PHE A 57 4.62 -14.05 15.81
CA PHE A 57 4.87 -15.49 15.74
C PHE A 57 6.34 -15.86 16.00
N ASP A 58 7.30 -15.09 15.46
CA ASP A 58 8.74 -15.32 15.63
C ASP A 58 9.23 -15.00 17.07
N MET A 59 8.52 -14.14 17.79
CA MET A 59 8.80 -13.74 19.18
C MET A 59 8.06 -14.61 20.24
N GLY A 60 7.26 -15.59 19.81
CA GLY A 60 6.38 -16.39 20.66
C GLY A 60 6.85 -17.84 20.95
N GLU A 61 8.02 -18.24 20.48
CA GLU A 61 8.66 -19.52 20.85
C GLU A 61 9.61 -19.33 22.06
N ASP A 62 9.04 -19.27 23.27
CA ASP A 62 9.72 -19.56 24.54
C ASP A 62 8.73 -20.23 25.53
#